data_AF-A0A1F0I3Q2-F1
#
_entry.id   AF-A0A1F0I3Q2-F1
#
_cell.length_a   1.000
_cell.length_b   1.000
_cell.length_c   1.000
_cell.angle_alpha   90.00
_cell.angle_beta   90.00
_cell.angle_gamma   90.00
#
_symmetry.space_group_name_H-M   'P 1'
#
loop_
_entity.id
_entity.type
_entity.pdbx_description
1 polymer ?
#
loop_
_entity_poly.entity_id
_entity_poly.type
_entity_poly.pdbx_seq_one_letter_code
_entity_poly.pdbx_strand_id
1 'polypeptide(L)'
;MMKRQENKQRFYLWDYLWWMGEKWKQARRTGRVDGEMMLSIYIFALLIFPMMTVTIRLFPGVSALLPCVVFSIVTFAVMSLVSRIYKWRGKAVMSHYAKCRFNELLAVLLFFLAMAIICFMMYLLDKK
;
A
#
# COMPACT_ATOMS: atom_id res chain seq x y z
N MET A 1 41.42 -5.86 -4.59
CA MET A 1 40.15 -5.96 -3.82
C MET A 1 39.26 -4.78 -4.25
N MET A 2 38.40 -4.96 -5.25
CA MET A 2 37.48 -3.89 -5.66
C MET A 2 36.37 -3.78 -4.61
N LYS A 3 36.30 -2.64 -3.92
CA LYS A 3 35.16 -2.29 -3.08
C LYS A 3 33.93 -2.28 -3.97
N ARG A 4 33.11 -3.34 -3.88
CA ARG A 4 31.77 -3.39 -4.45
C ARG A 4 31.06 -2.14 -3.93
N GLN A 5 30.79 -1.17 -4.79
CA GLN A 5 29.97 -0.02 -4.42
C GLN A 5 28.70 -0.62 -3.81
N GLU A 6 28.53 -0.44 -2.51
CA GLU A 6 27.24 -0.68 -1.87
C GLU A 6 26.27 0.22 -2.60
N ASN A 7 25.49 -0.39 -3.49
CA ASN A 7 24.42 0.28 -4.20
C ASN A 7 23.52 0.80 -3.08
N LYS A 8 23.64 2.09 -2.74
CA LYS A 8 22.93 2.72 -1.61
C LYS A 8 21.44 2.62 -1.91
N GLN A 9 20.84 1.50 -1.51
CA GLN A 9 19.41 1.29 -1.65
C GLN A 9 18.73 2.38 -0.84
N ARG A 10 17.99 3.23 -1.53
CA ARG A 10 17.17 4.26 -0.91
C ARG A 10 15.93 3.57 -0.35
N PHE A 11 15.67 3.80 0.94
CA PHE A 11 14.48 3.31 1.62
C PHE A 11 13.48 4.46 1.73
N TYR A 12 12.23 4.20 1.33
CA TYR A 12 11.15 5.18 1.30
C TYR A 12 10.03 4.82 2.29
N LEU A 13 9.06 5.73 2.44
CA LEU A 13 7.85 5.50 3.24
C LEU A 13 7.12 4.20 2.85
N TRP A 14 7.06 3.89 1.55
CA TRP A 14 6.47 2.65 1.06
C TRP A 14 7.17 1.39 1.59
N ASP A 15 8.52 1.42 1.66
CA ASP A 15 9.30 0.33 2.22
C ASP A 15 9.03 0.17 3.72
N TYR A 16 8.78 1.28 4.42
CA TYR A 16 8.39 1.29 5.83
C TYR A 16 6.98 0.71 6.05
N LEU A 17 5.99 1.10 5.24
CA LEU A 17 4.62 0.56 5.33
C LEU A 17 4.60 -0.95 5.10
N TRP A 18 5.35 -1.42 4.11
CA TRP A 18 5.51 -2.85 3.86
C TRP A 18 6.18 -3.56 5.04
N TRP A 19 7.28 -3.01 5.57
CA TRP A 19 7.97 -3.57 6.73
C TRP A 19 7.06 -3.64 7.97
N MET A 20 6.26 -2.60 8.23
CA MET A 20 5.31 -2.55 9.33
C MET A 20 4.25 -3.65 9.22
N GLY A 21 3.69 -3.88 8.04
CA GLY A 21 2.71 -4.96 7.82
C GLY A 21 3.30 -6.35 8.03
N GLU A 22 4.52 -6.59 7.52
CA GLU A 22 5.21 -7.87 7.76
C GLU A 22 5.51 -8.12 9.24
N LYS A 23 5.98 -7.09 9.96
CA LYS A 23 6.22 -7.20 11.40
C LYS A 23 4.94 -7.41 12.19
N TRP A 24 3.85 -6.78 11.77
CA TRP A 24 2.55 -6.96 12.40
C TRP A 24 2.01 -8.39 12.21
N LYS A 25 2.17 -8.98 11.03
CA LYS A 25 1.90 -10.40 10.78
C LYS A 25 2.74 -11.33 11.65
N GLN A 26 4.05 -11.05 11.77
CA GLN A 26 4.95 -11.82 12.64
C GLN A 26 4.53 -11.73 14.12
N ALA A 27 4.14 -10.55 14.59
CA ALA A 27 3.72 -10.32 15.97
C ALA A 27 2.42 -11.04 16.31
N ARG A 28 1.42 -11.01 15.42
CA ARG A 28 0.13 -11.67 15.68
C ARG A 28 0.07 -13.16 15.36
N ARG A 29 1.03 -13.72 14.60
CA ARG A 29 1.08 -15.11 14.07
C ARG A 29 -0.15 -15.59 13.26
N THR A 30 -1.35 -15.07 13.53
CA THR A 30 -2.64 -15.33 12.87
C THR A 30 -3.17 -14.12 12.10
N GLY A 31 -2.42 -13.01 12.06
CA GLY A 31 -2.80 -11.81 11.32
C GLY A 31 -2.83 -12.03 9.80
N ARG A 32 -3.97 -11.74 9.16
CA ARG A 32 -4.12 -11.80 7.69
C ARG A 32 -3.46 -10.64 6.96
N VAL A 33 -3.20 -9.53 7.65
CA VAL A 33 -2.60 -8.33 7.07
C VAL A 33 -1.08 -8.48 7.08
N ASP A 34 -0.51 -8.74 5.92
CA ASP A 34 0.93 -8.77 5.69
C ASP A 34 1.46 -7.44 5.14
N GLY A 35 2.77 -7.39 4.84
CA GLY A 35 3.38 -6.17 4.30
C GLY A 35 2.82 -5.79 2.94
N GLU A 36 2.52 -6.80 2.11
CA GLU A 36 1.93 -6.60 0.79
C GLU A 36 0.55 -5.98 0.92
N MET A 37 -0.33 -6.51 1.77
CA MET A 37 -1.65 -5.94 2.04
C MET A 37 -1.56 -4.53 2.62
N MET A 38 -0.71 -4.29 3.61
CA MET A 38 -0.56 -2.97 4.23
C MET A 38 -0.09 -1.92 3.23
N LEU A 39 0.91 -2.24 2.40
CA LEU A 39 1.36 -1.32 1.37
C LEU A 39 0.28 -1.08 0.32
N SER A 40 -0.38 -2.16 -0.09
CA SER A 40 -1.38 -2.14 -1.14
C SER A 40 -2.62 -1.32 -0.79
N ILE A 41 -3.11 -1.41 0.45
CA ILE A 41 -4.25 -0.60 0.88
C ILE A 41 -3.91 0.89 0.83
N TYR A 42 -2.67 1.28 1.12
CA TYR A 42 -2.21 2.66 0.99
C TYR A 42 -2.09 3.10 -0.47
N ILE A 43 -1.57 2.25 -1.35
CA ILE A 43 -1.52 2.55 -2.80
C ILE A 43 -2.94 2.71 -3.35
N PHE A 44 -3.85 1.84 -2.95
CA PHE A 44 -5.26 1.95 -3.33
C PHE A 44 -5.87 3.26 -2.81
N ALA A 45 -5.72 3.54 -1.51
CA ALA A 45 -6.30 4.71 -0.85
C ALA A 45 -5.76 6.04 -1.39
N LEU A 46 -4.46 6.12 -1.71
CA LEU A 46 -3.79 7.36 -2.08
C LEU A 46 -3.70 7.60 -3.59
N LEU A 47 -3.70 6.55 -4.41
CA LEU A 47 -3.48 6.68 -5.85
C LEU A 47 -4.68 6.18 -6.66
N ILE A 48 -5.08 4.93 -6.47
CA ILE A 48 -6.09 4.29 -7.33
C ILE A 48 -7.48 4.89 -7.07
N PHE A 49 -7.90 4.95 -5.81
CA PHE A 49 -9.23 5.41 -5.44
C PHE A 49 -9.47 6.90 -5.76
N PRO A 50 -8.51 7.82 -5.51
CA PRO A 50 -8.64 9.21 -5.95
C PRO A 50 -8.72 9.35 -7.47
N MET A 51 -7.89 8.62 -8.23
CA MET A 51 -7.93 8.64 -9.69
C MET A 51 -9.28 8.11 -10.23
N MET A 52 -9.81 7.06 -9.63
CA MET A 52 -11.15 6.54 -9.95
C MET A 52 -12.23 7.60 -9.68
N THR A 53 -12.17 8.24 -8.51
CA THR A 53 -13.11 9.31 -8.11
C THR A 53 -13.07 10.48 -9.10
N VAL A 54 -11.88 10.94 -9.48
CA VAL A 54 -11.70 12.00 -10.48
C VAL A 54 -12.27 11.57 -11.84
N THR A 55 -12.02 10.33 -12.28
CA THR A 55 -12.54 9.80 -13.55
C THR A 55 -14.08 9.80 -13.57
N ILE A 56 -14.72 9.34 -12.49
CA ILE A 56 -16.19 9.33 -12.39
C ILE A 56 -16.77 10.75 -12.42
N ARG A 57 -16.05 11.73 -11.85
CA ARG A 57 -16.48 13.14 -11.85
C ARG A 57 -16.27 13.83 -13.20
N LEU A 58 -15.18 13.54 -13.90
CA LEU A 58 -14.88 14.13 -15.20
C LEU A 58 -15.77 13.62 -16.33
N PHE A 59 -16.31 12.40 -16.21
CA PHE A 59 -17.14 11.76 -17.24
C PHE A 59 -18.54 11.40 -16.70
N PRO A 60 -19.40 12.39 -16.36
CA PRO A 60 -20.71 12.13 -15.75
C PRO A 60 -21.69 11.38 -16.65
N GLY A 61 -21.48 11.38 -17.98
CA GLY A 61 -22.29 10.64 -18.95
C GLY A 61 -21.90 9.16 -19.12
N VAL A 62 -20.83 8.70 -18.47
CA VAL A 62 -20.38 7.31 -18.49
C VAL A 62 -20.88 6.61 -17.23
N SER A 63 -21.41 5.39 -17.37
CA SER A 63 -21.83 4.58 -16.22
C SER A 63 -20.67 4.40 -15.24
N ALA A 64 -20.89 4.69 -13.96
CA ALA A 64 -19.89 4.54 -12.90
C ALA A 64 -19.34 3.11 -12.78
N LEU A 65 -20.08 2.12 -13.28
CA LEU A 65 -19.62 0.72 -13.37
C LEU A 65 -18.38 0.57 -14.24
N LEU A 66 -18.26 1.34 -15.33
CA LEU A 66 -17.14 1.19 -16.26
C LEU A 66 -15.80 1.61 -15.62
N PRO A 67 -15.66 2.81 -15.00
CA PRO A 67 -14.47 3.14 -14.20
C PRO A 67 -14.23 2.14 -13.08
N CYS A 68 -15.26 1.68 -12.36
CA CYS A 68 -15.08 0.69 -11.29
C CYS A 68 -14.44 -0.61 -11.79
N VAL A 69 -14.89 -1.15 -12.93
CA VAL A 69 -14.32 -2.38 -13.51
C VAL A 69 -12.87 -2.15 -13.97
N VAL A 70 -12.61 -1.04 -14.68
CA VAL A 70 -11.27 -0.70 -15.16
C VAL A 70 -10.28 -0.55 -14.01
N PHE A 71 -10.63 0.25 -12.99
CA PHE A 71 -9.76 0.47 -11.84
C PHE A 71 -9.61 -0.78 -10.96
N SER A 72 -10.58 -1.71 -10.97
CA SER A 72 -10.44 -3.02 -10.33
C SER A 72 -9.33 -3.85 -10.99
N ILE A 73 -9.31 -3.91 -12.33
CA ILE A 73 -8.25 -4.60 -13.10
C ILE A 73 -6.89 -3.93 -12.83
N VAL A 74 -6.84 -2.60 -12.86
CA VAL A 74 -5.61 -1.83 -12.53
C VAL A 74 -5.14 -2.16 -11.11
N THR A 75 -6.05 -2.26 -10.15
CA THR A 75 -5.72 -2.65 -8.78
C THR A 75 -5.05 -4.02 -8.78
N PHE A 76 -5.67 -5.05 -9.36
CA PHE A 76 -5.06 -6.40 -9.43
C PHE A 76 -3.66 -6.40 -10.06
N ALA A 77 -3.45 -5.63 -11.13
CA ALA A 77 -2.14 -5.48 -11.76
C ALA A 77 -1.12 -4.83 -10.81
N VAL A 78 -1.50 -3.75 -10.12
CA VAL A 78 -0.65 -3.06 -9.14
C VAL A 78 -0.33 -3.95 -7.95
N MET A 79 -1.30 -4.69 -7.40
CA MET A 79 -1.07 -5.69 -6.33
C MET A 79 -0.01 -6.72 -6.76
N SER A 80 -0.14 -7.24 -7.98
CA SER A 80 0.79 -8.22 -8.53
C SER A 80 2.20 -7.64 -8.68
N LEU A 81 2.31 -6.37 -9.07
CA LEU A 81 3.59 -5.65 -9.14
C LEU A 81 4.21 -5.44 -7.77
N VAL A 82 3.41 -5.05 -6.76
CA VAL A 82 3.88 -4.90 -5.37
C VAL A 82 4.45 -6.22 -4.87
N SER A 83 3.72 -7.32 -5.02
CA SER A 83 4.19 -8.65 -4.63
C SER A 83 5.50 -9.02 -5.32
N ARG A 84 5.60 -8.77 -6.63
CA ARG A 84 6.84 -9.02 -7.37
C ARG A 84 8.00 -8.16 -6.87
N ILE A 85 7.81 -6.86 -6.65
CA ILE A 85 8.88 -5.95 -6.19
C ILE A 85 9.39 -6.37 -4.81
N TYR A 86 8.49 -6.64 -3.87
CA TYR A 86 8.85 -6.96 -2.50
C TYR A 86 9.33 -8.40 -2.31
N LYS A 87 9.07 -9.30 -3.25
CA LYS A 87 9.77 -10.59 -3.32
C LYS A 87 11.28 -10.43 -3.51
N TRP A 88 11.73 -9.44 -4.29
CA TRP A 88 13.15 -9.16 -4.52
C TRP A 88 13.74 -8.20 -3.48
N ARG A 89 13.02 -7.13 -3.14
CA ARG A 89 13.50 -6.06 -2.23
C ARG A 89 13.26 -6.37 -0.74
N GLY A 90 12.29 -7.22 -0.41
CA GLY A 90 11.84 -7.43 0.97
C GLY A 90 12.95 -7.88 1.93
N LYS A 91 13.92 -8.68 1.46
CA LYS A 91 15.09 -9.08 2.28
C LYS A 91 15.95 -7.88 2.69
N ALA A 92 16.19 -6.95 1.76
CA ALA A 92 16.95 -5.74 2.04
C ALA A 92 16.19 -4.79 2.98
N VAL A 93 14.88 -4.65 2.77
CA VAL A 93 14.00 -3.85 3.65
C VAL A 93 14.00 -4.41 5.07
N MET A 94 13.87 -5.72 5.23
CA MET A 94 13.93 -6.38 6.54
C MET A 94 15.28 -6.19 7.24
N SER A 95 16.38 -6.26 6.49
CA SER A 95 17.72 -6.05 7.04
C SER A 95 17.92 -4.59 7.47
N HIS A 96 17.46 -3.63 6.67
CA HIS A 96 17.59 -2.21 6.97
C HIS A 96 16.84 -1.83 8.27
N TYR A 97 15.60 -2.28 8.40
CA TYR A 97 14.77 -1.99 9.57
C TYR A 97 14.93 -3.02 10.71
N ALA A 98 15.95 -3.90 10.67
CA ALA A 98 16.16 -4.92 11.70
C ALA A 98 16.40 -4.33 13.10
N LYS A 99 17.01 -3.15 13.17
CA LYS A 99 17.27 -2.43 14.43
C LYS A 99 16.11 -1.53 14.88
N CYS A 100 15.10 -1.33 14.03
CA CYS A 100 13.94 -0.50 14.38
C CYS A 100 13.02 -1.27 15.33
N ARG A 101 12.57 -0.57 16.39
CA ARG A 101 11.66 -1.15 17.37
C ARG A 101 10.25 -1.22 16.76
N PHE A 102 9.70 -2.43 16.71
CA PHE A 102 8.33 -2.63 16.28
C PHE A 102 7.36 -2.10 17.34
N ASN A 103 6.35 -1.34 16.89
CA ASN A 103 5.27 -0.84 17.73
C ASN A 103 3.93 -1.29 17.13
N GLU A 104 3.22 -2.21 17.80
CA GLU A 104 1.96 -2.75 17.31
C GLU A 104 0.86 -1.68 17.26
N LEU A 105 0.81 -0.76 18.23
CA LEU A 105 -0.16 0.34 18.23
C LEU A 105 -0.01 1.21 16.98
N LEU A 106 1.23 1.44 16.55
CA LEU A 106 1.51 2.19 15.32
C LEU A 106 1.03 1.43 14.08
N ALA A 107 1.22 0.10 14.03
CA ALA A 107 0.72 -0.72 12.92
C ALA A 107 -0.81 -0.66 12.81
N VAL A 108 -1.49 -0.77 13.94
CA VAL A 108 -2.95 -0.65 14.03
C VAL A 108 -3.42 0.75 13.59
N LEU A 109 -2.77 1.80 14.10
CA LEU A 109 -3.09 3.18 13.75
C LEU A 109 -2.87 3.46 12.25
N LEU A 110 -1.78 2.95 11.67
CA LEU A 110 -1.53 3.05 10.23
C LEU A 110 -2.59 2.31 9.40
N PHE A 111 -3.05 1.14 9.85
CA PHE A 111 -4.13 0.44 9.18
C PHE A 111 -5.45 1.24 9.21
N PHE A 112 -5.84 1.74 10.38
CA PHE A 112 -7.03 2.57 10.52
C PHE A 112 -6.91 3.89 9.75
N LEU A 113 -5.71 4.47 9.65
CA LEU A 113 -5.47 5.66 8.84
C LEU A 113 -5.77 5.42 7.36
N ALA A 114 -5.32 4.28 6.80
CA ALA A 114 -5.64 3.93 5.41
C ALA A 114 -7.15 3.76 5.20
N MET A 115 -7.84 3.10 6.14
CA MET A 115 -9.29 2.96 6.10
C MET A 115 -10.01 4.31 6.20
N ALA A 116 -9.54 5.20 7.09
CA ALA A 116 -10.10 6.53 7.25
C ALA A 116 -9.98 7.37 5.96
N ILE A 117 -8.84 7.27 5.26
CA ILE A 117 -8.64 7.92 3.95
C ILE A 117 -9.66 7.39 2.93
N ILE A 118 -9.85 6.07 2.84
CA ILE A 118 -10.83 5.46 1.93
C ILE A 118 -12.24 5.95 2.28
N CYS A 119 -12.64 5.89 3.55
CA CYS A 119 -13.95 6.36 4.01
C CYS A 119 -14.17 7.84 3.71
N PHE A 120 -13.15 8.68 3.92
CA PHE A 120 -13.20 10.10 3.60
C PHE A 120 -13.39 10.33 2.09
N MET A 121 -12.65 9.59 1.26
CA MET A 121 -12.80 9.70 -0.20
C MET A 121 -14.15 9.18 -0.68
N MET A 122 -14.69 8.12 -0.09
CA MET A 122 -16.04 7.63 -0.35
C MET A 122 -17.09 8.69 0.00
N TYR A 123 -16.96 9.33 1.16
CA TYR A 123 -17.82 10.44 1.55
C TYR A 123 -17.78 11.60 0.56
N LEU A 124 -16.60 11.93 0.03
CA LEU A 124 -16.47 12.93 -1.03
C LEU A 124 -17.17 12.47 -2.32
N LEU A 125 -17.05 11.20 -2.70
CA LEU A 125 -17.72 10.68 -3.89
C LEU A 125 -19.26 10.71 -3.76
N ASP A 126 -19.79 10.45 -2.56
CA ASP A 126 -21.23 10.46 -2.24
C ASP A 126 -21.84 11.87 -2.27
N LYS A 127 -21.07 12.89 -1.87
CA LYS A 127 -21.43 14.32 -1.90
C LYS A 127 -21.57 14.91 -3.32
N LYS A 128 -21.86 14.10 -4.32
CA LYS A 128 -22.05 14.51 -5.71
C LYS A 128 -23.35 15.26 -5.92
#